data_AF-A0A0S8JSM6-F1
#
_entry.id   AF-A0A0S8JSM6-F1
#
_cell.length_a   1.000
_cell.length_b   1.000
_cell.length_c   1.000
_cell.angle_alpha   90.00
_cell.angle_beta   90.00
_cell.angle_gamma   90.00
#
_symmetry.space_group_name_H-M   'P 1'
#
loop_
_entity.id
_entity.type
_entity.pdbx_description
1 polymer ?
#
loop_
_entity_poly.entity_id
_entity_poly.type
_entity_poly.pdbx_seq_one_letter_code
_entity_poly.pdbx_strand_id
1 'polypeptide(L)'
;GHYGTSGHIWQGRFKSFIVKQDEHLLNVLRYVEANPVRAGVVKSAKDWQWSSHRMRIEGTQSALLSTLPIELPHDWGRLVDESLAIADLEKLRKSVRRQTPYGDLFWQTEICKKLGLESTTRSRGRPRKKVACPFYGT
;
A
#
# COMPACT_ATOMS: atom_id res chain seq x y z
N GLY A 1 22.69 -28.41 -13.18
CA GLY A 1 22.96 -27.39 -12.16
C GLY A 1 21.68 -27.13 -11.40
N HIS A 2 21.65 -27.44 -10.10
CA HIS A 2 20.49 -27.17 -9.26
C HIS A 2 20.47 -25.68 -8.91
N TYR A 3 19.43 -24.96 -9.33
CA TYR A 3 19.15 -23.63 -8.80
C TYR A 3 18.94 -23.80 -7.29
N GLY A 4 19.87 -23.29 -6.48
CA GLY A 4 19.96 -23.51 -5.04
C GLY A 4 18.90 -22.78 -4.23
N THR A 5 17.62 -22.92 -4.57
CA THR A 5 16.51 -22.36 -3.81
C THR A 5 15.55 -23.47 -3.41
N SER A 6 15.44 -23.70 -2.11
CA SER A 6 14.46 -24.60 -1.49
C SER A 6 13.47 -23.78 -0.66
N GLY A 7 12.17 -23.94 -0.90
CA GLY A 7 11.11 -23.24 -0.17
C GLY A 7 9.84 -23.02 -1.02
N HIS A 8 8.80 -22.45 -0.41
CA HIS A 8 7.57 -22.09 -1.13
C HIS A 8 7.81 -20.87 -2.04
N ILE A 9 7.42 -20.97 -3.32
CA ILE A 9 7.44 -19.87 -4.30
C ILE A 9 6.69 -18.65 -3.76
N TRP A 10 5.58 -18.90 -3.06
CA TRP A 10 4.74 -17.86 -2.47
C TRP A 10 5.08 -17.66 -0.99
N GLN A 11 5.56 -16.47 -0.66
CA GLN A 11 5.85 -16.09 0.72
C GLN A 11 4.69 -15.31 1.33
N GLY A 12 3.68 -16.04 1.80
CA GLY A 12 2.55 -15.50 2.56
C GLY A 12 1.34 -15.10 1.71
N ARG A 13 0.37 -14.42 2.35
CA ARG A 13 -0.90 -14.02 1.72
C ARG A 13 -0.75 -12.73 0.90
N PHE A 14 -1.49 -12.66 -0.20
CA PHE A 14 -1.65 -11.44 -1.00
C PHE A 14 -2.12 -10.26 -0.12
N LYS A 15 -1.80 -9.03 -0.54
CA LYS A 15 -2.23 -7.80 0.13
C LYS A 15 -3.36 -7.17 -0.66
N SER A 16 -4.49 -6.97 -0.01
CA SER A 16 -5.66 -6.29 -0.56
C SER A 16 -6.23 -5.39 0.54
N PHE A 17 -6.46 -4.12 0.22
CA PHE A 17 -7.06 -3.14 1.12
C PHE A 17 -7.79 -2.09 0.30
N ILE A 18 -8.81 -1.47 0.91
CA ILE A 18 -9.65 -0.46 0.26
C ILE A 18 -8.88 0.85 0.17
N VAL A 19 -8.97 1.53 -0.97
CA VAL A 19 -8.41 2.86 -1.20
C VAL A 19 -9.55 3.86 -1.26
N LYS A 20 -9.46 4.97 -0.51
CA LYS A 20 -10.59 5.90 -0.34
C LYS A 20 -10.97 6.68 -1.61
N GLN A 21 -9.98 7.27 -2.27
CA GLN A 21 -10.16 8.25 -3.36
C GLN A 21 -8.90 8.31 -4.23
N ASP A 22 -9.00 9.02 -5.34
CA ASP A 22 -8.05 9.02 -6.45
C ASP A 22 -6.63 9.41 -6.05
N GLU A 23 -6.45 10.39 -5.17
CA GLU A 23 -5.12 10.81 -4.70
C GLU A 23 -4.44 9.71 -3.88
N HIS A 24 -5.23 8.94 -3.11
CA HIS A 24 -4.70 7.77 -2.42
C HIS A 24 -4.34 6.67 -3.42
N LEU A 25 -5.10 6.49 -4.51
CA LEU A 25 -4.75 5.54 -5.55
C LEU A 25 -3.45 5.95 -6.26
N LEU A 26 -3.26 7.23 -6.57
CA LEU A 26 -1.99 7.75 -7.12
C LEU A 26 -0.82 7.43 -6.18
N ASN A 27 -0.96 7.62 -4.87
CA ASN A 27 0.09 7.26 -3.91
C ASN A 27 0.40 5.75 -3.90
N VAL A 28 -0.62 4.89 -4.05
CA VAL A 28 -0.44 3.43 -4.17
C VAL A 28 0.30 3.08 -5.46
N LEU A 29 -0.09 3.68 -6.59
CA LEU A 29 0.57 3.47 -7.88
C LEU A 29 2.03 3.93 -7.84
N ARG A 30 2.32 5.13 -7.32
CA ARG A 30 3.69 5.61 -7.09
C ARG A 30 4.48 4.66 -6.22
N TYR A 31 3.86 4.15 -5.15
CA TYR A 31 4.52 3.17 -4.31
C TYR A 31 4.86 1.91 -5.10
N VAL A 32 3.95 1.32 -5.85
CA VAL A 32 4.27 0.10 -6.63
C VAL A 32 5.34 0.38 -7.68
N GLU A 33 5.19 1.44 -8.46
CA GLU A 33 6.05 1.75 -9.61
C GLU A 33 7.46 2.20 -9.19
N ALA A 34 7.61 2.87 -8.04
CA ALA A 34 8.91 3.26 -7.49
C ALA A 34 9.61 2.14 -6.69
N ASN A 35 9.03 0.94 -6.60
CA ASN A 35 9.62 -0.17 -5.85
C ASN A 35 11.03 -0.58 -6.32
N PRO A 36 11.32 -0.66 -7.63
CA PRO A 36 12.67 -0.97 -8.11
C PRO A 36 13.72 0.05 -7.65
N VAL A 37 13.37 1.34 -7.64
CA VAL A 37 14.23 2.41 -7.12
C VAL A 37 14.46 2.23 -5.62
N ARG A 38 13.39 2.00 -4.85
CA ARG A 38 13.49 1.77 -3.40
C ARG A 38 14.25 0.49 -3.03
N ALA A 39 14.21 -0.53 -3.89
CA ALA A 39 14.98 -1.75 -3.73
C ALA A 39 16.47 -1.57 -4.11
N GLY A 40 16.84 -0.42 -4.68
CA GLY A 40 18.21 -0.10 -5.07
C GLY A 40 18.69 -0.81 -6.33
N VAL A 41 17.77 -1.41 -7.12
CA VAL A 41 18.15 -2.16 -8.34
C VAL A 41 18.24 -1.28 -9.58
N VAL A 42 17.64 -0.09 -9.54
CA VAL A 42 17.71 0.94 -10.60
C VAL A 42 17.75 2.34 -9.97
N LYS A 43 18.21 3.34 -10.72
CA LYS A 43 18.26 4.74 -10.26
C LYS A 43 16.96 5.51 -10.53
N SER A 44 16.25 5.17 -11.59
CA SER A 44 14.95 5.75 -11.95
C SER A 44 13.96 4.63 -12.27
N ALA A 45 12.68 4.84 -11.96
CA ALA A 45 11.61 3.88 -12.19
C ALA A 45 11.44 3.55 -13.69
N LYS A 46 11.79 4.48 -14.59
CA LYS A 46 11.75 4.25 -16.05
C LYS A 46 12.75 3.19 -16.52
N ASP A 47 13.84 3.00 -15.77
CA ASP A 47 14.89 2.04 -16.12
C ASP A 47 14.48 0.60 -15.81
N TRP A 48 13.34 0.40 -15.11
CA TRP A 48 12.80 -0.92 -14.80
C TRP A 48 11.76 -1.36 -15.82
N GLN A 49 12.16 -2.25 -16.72
CA GLN A 49 11.31 -2.74 -17.82
C GLN A 49 10.10 -3.58 -17.39
N TRP A 50 10.10 -4.14 -16.17
CA TRP A 50 9.06 -5.05 -15.69
C TRP A 50 8.06 -4.32 -14.77
N SER A 51 7.54 -3.19 -15.24
CA SER A 51 6.54 -2.37 -14.53
C SER A 51 5.61 -1.68 -15.54
N SER A 52 4.37 -1.39 -15.11
CA SER A 52 3.44 -0.55 -15.88
C SER A 52 3.97 0.85 -16.12
N HIS A 53 4.89 1.33 -15.27
CA HIS A 53 5.45 2.67 -15.32
C HIS A 53 6.00 3.02 -16.70
N ARG A 54 6.88 2.16 -17.23
CA ARG A 54 7.53 2.34 -18.52
C ARG A 54 6.51 2.50 -19.65
N MET A 55 5.51 1.63 -19.66
CA MET A 55 4.49 1.61 -20.72
C MET A 55 3.60 2.86 -20.67
N ARG A 56 3.32 3.37 -19.46
CA ARG A 56 2.55 4.62 -19.26
C ARG A 56 3.30 5.84 -19.80
N ILE A 57 4.60 5.95 -19.52
CA ILE A 57 5.41 7.11 -19.95
C ILE A 57 5.78 7.05 -21.44
N GLU A 58 5.88 5.85 -22.03
CA GLU A 58 6.11 5.65 -23.47
C GLU A 58 4.82 5.81 -24.30
N GLY A 59 3.65 5.98 -23.66
CA GLY A 59 2.36 6.11 -24.35
C GLY A 59 1.94 4.85 -25.10
N THR A 60 2.52 3.69 -24.76
CA THR A 60 2.25 2.44 -25.48
C THR A 60 0.98 1.80 -24.93
N GLN A 61 -0.07 1.78 -25.76
CA GLN A 61 -1.27 1.01 -25.45
C GLN A 61 -0.94 -0.48 -25.47
N SER A 62 -1.23 -1.18 -24.38
CA SER A 62 -0.91 -2.60 -24.26
C SER A 62 -2.05 -3.37 -23.65
N ALA A 63 -2.31 -4.55 -24.20
CA ALA A 63 -3.24 -5.52 -23.65
C ALA A 63 -2.86 -6.02 -22.24
N LEU A 64 -1.63 -5.77 -21.79
CA LEU A 64 -1.18 -6.16 -20.45
C LEU A 64 -1.67 -5.21 -19.34
N LEU A 65 -2.09 -3.98 -19.68
CA LEU A 65 -2.51 -2.99 -18.70
C LEU A 65 -4.03 -2.86 -18.67
N SER A 66 -4.60 -3.00 -17.48
CA SER A 66 -5.97 -2.56 -17.24
C SER A 66 -6.07 -1.04 -17.29
N THR A 67 -7.15 -0.53 -17.89
CA THR A 67 -7.51 0.88 -17.83
C THR A 67 -7.61 1.33 -16.37
N LEU A 68 -6.96 2.44 -16.03
CA LEU A 68 -7.08 3.02 -14.70
C LEU A 68 -8.44 3.70 -14.55
N PRO A 69 -9.05 3.67 -13.35
CA PRO A 69 -10.28 4.41 -13.08
C PRO A 69 -10.04 5.93 -12.93
N ILE A 70 -8.79 6.38 -13.06
CA ILE A 70 -8.35 7.76 -12.87
C ILE A 70 -7.41 8.18 -13.98
N GLU A 71 -7.38 9.47 -14.28
CA GLU A 71 -6.36 10.06 -15.14
C GLU A 71 -5.04 10.24 -14.37
N LEU A 72 -3.92 9.96 -15.04
CA LEU A 72 -2.61 10.20 -14.46
C LEU A 72 -2.17 11.64 -14.71
N PRO A 73 -1.50 12.29 -13.75
CA PRO A 73 -0.85 13.57 -13.97
C PRO A 73 0.11 13.51 -15.17
N HIS A 74 0.18 14.59 -15.95
CA HIS A 74 1.06 14.67 -17.13
C HIS A 74 2.55 14.44 -16.81
N ASP A 75 2.98 14.80 -15.60
CA ASP A 75 4.34 14.65 -15.08
C ASP A 75 4.54 13.34 -14.27
N TRP A 76 3.70 12.32 -14.51
CA TRP A 76 3.73 11.04 -13.78
C TRP A 76 5.12 10.42 -13.64
N GLY A 77 5.92 10.44 -14.72
CA GLY A 77 7.31 9.95 -14.73
C GLY A 77 8.15 10.56 -13.61
N ARG A 78 8.08 11.88 -13.47
CA ARG A 78 8.78 12.63 -12.43
C ARG A 78 8.22 12.32 -11.04
N LEU A 79 6.91 12.31 -10.88
CA LEU A 79 6.25 12.07 -9.59
C LEU A 79 6.58 10.69 -9.01
N VAL A 80 6.77 9.66 -9.84
CA VAL A 80 7.14 8.31 -9.38
C VAL A 80 8.57 8.28 -8.85
N ASP A 81 9.51 8.98 -9.46
CA ASP A 81 10.89 9.07 -8.97
C ASP A 81 11.02 9.95 -7.72
N GLU A 82 10.11 10.91 -7.53
CA GLU A 82 10.04 11.71 -6.32
C GLU A 82 9.56 10.89 -5.11
N SER A 83 10.25 11.06 -3.98
CA SER A 83 9.87 10.40 -2.73
C SER A 83 8.50 10.87 -2.25
N LEU A 84 7.64 9.92 -1.87
CA LEU A 84 6.41 10.22 -1.13
C LEU A 84 6.75 10.90 0.20
N ALA A 85 5.87 11.79 0.65
CA ALA A 85 5.97 12.34 2.00
C ALA A 85 6.03 11.20 3.03
N ILE A 86 6.93 11.33 4.02
CA ILE A 86 7.20 10.27 5.01
C ILE A 86 5.90 9.80 5.69
N ALA A 87 5.01 10.73 6.03
CA ALA A 87 3.73 10.42 6.66
C ALA A 87 2.84 9.52 5.78
N ASP A 88 2.79 9.77 4.47
CA ASP A 88 1.96 8.99 3.55
C ASP A 88 2.58 7.63 3.23
N LEU A 89 3.91 7.58 3.13
CA LEU A 89 4.66 6.34 3.01
C LEU A 89 4.41 5.42 4.22
N GLU A 90 4.42 5.95 5.44
CA GLU A 90 4.17 5.18 6.65
C GLU A 90 2.72 4.69 6.75
N LYS A 91 1.74 5.52 6.39
CA LYS A 91 0.33 5.09 6.28
C LYS A 91 0.17 3.95 5.26
N LEU A 92 0.80 4.08 4.10
CA LEU A 92 0.70 3.07 3.06
C LEU A 92 1.41 1.76 3.44
N ARG A 93 2.60 1.82 4.05
CA ARG A 93 3.29 0.66 4.63
C ARG A 93 2.44 -0.03 5.69
N LYS A 94 1.74 0.75 6.53
CA LYS A 94 0.77 0.20 7.48
C LYS A 94 -0.32 -0.58 6.75
N SER A 95 -0.94 -0.01 5.71
CA SER A 95 -1.94 -0.70 4.87
C SER A 95 -1.41 -1.99 4.24
N VAL A 96 -0.21 -1.96 3.63
CA VAL A 96 0.43 -3.16 3.05
C VAL A 96 0.67 -4.25 4.10
N ARG A 97 1.14 -3.89 5.30
CA ARG A 97 1.44 -4.84 6.38
C ARG A 97 0.18 -5.40 7.05
N ARG A 98 -0.83 -4.56 7.25
CA ARG A 98 -1.99 -4.82 8.12
C ARG A 98 -3.29 -5.09 7.36
N GLN A 99 -3.29 -4.89 6.05
CA GLN A 99 -4.49 -4.84 5.22
C GLN A 99 -5.51 -3.80 5.71
N THR A 100 -5.02 -2.73 6.32
CA THR A 100 -5.85 -1.60 6.76
C THR A 100 -6.26 -0.77 5.55
N PRO A 101 -7.53 -0.34 5.43
CA PRO A 101 -7.95 0.64 4.42
C PRO A 101 -7.02 1.85 4.36
N TYR A 102 -6.71 2.33 3.16
CA TYR A 102 -5.80 3.45 2.91
C TYR A 102 -6.60 4.71 2.60
N GLY A 103 -6.51 5.68 3.50
CA GLY A 103 -7.25 6.95 3.47
C GLY A 103 -6.92 7.82 4.69
N ASP A 104 -7.72 8.85 4.96
CA ASP A 104 -7.61 9.61 6.21
C ASP A 104 -8.09 8.81 7.44
N LEU A 105 -7.70 9.25 8.64
CA LEU A 105 -7.93 8.50 9.88
C LEU A 105 -9.42 8.40 10.25
N PHE A 106 -10.19 9.46 10.00
CA PHE A 106 -11.62 9.49 10.29
C PHE A 106 -12.35 8.47 9.41
N TRP A 107 -12.13 8.56 8.09
CA TRP A 107 -12.68 7.60 7.14
C TRP A 107 -12.22 6.17 7.42
N GLN A 108 -10.93 5.96 7.76
CA GLN A 108 -10.42 4.64 8.13
C GLN A 108 -11.19 4.04 9.31
N THR A 109 -11.52 4.85 10.32
CA THR A 109 -12.27 4.39 11.50
C THR A 109 -13.69 3.99 11.11
N GLU A 110 -14.37 4.84 10.33
CA GLU A 110 -15.73 4.61 9.87
C GLU A 110 -15.83 3.37 8.97
N ILE A 111 -14.95 3.26 7.97
CA ILE A 111 -14.99 2.14 7.02
C ILE A 111 -14.59 0.81 7.68
N CYS A 112 -13.68 0.85 8.65
CA CYS A 112 -13.33 -0.35 9.41
C CYS A 112 -14.51 -0.85 10.23
N LYS A 113 -15.24 0.04 10.91
CA LYS A 113 -16.44 -0.33 11.65
C LYS A 113 -17.55 -0.83 10.73
N LYS A 114 -17.78 -0.14 9.61
CA LYS A 114 -18.82 -0.49 8.64
C LYS A 114 -18.61 -1.88 8.02
N LEU A 115 -17.36 -2.28 7.79
CA LEU A 115 -17.01 -3.52 7.10
C LEU A 115 -16.48 -4.63 8.02
N GLY A 116 -16.48 -4.43 9.35
CA GLY A 116 -15.95 -5.41 10.29
C GLY A 116 -14.42 -5.62 10.20
N LEU A 117 -13.67 -4.59 9.79
CA LEU A 117 -12.21 -4.63 9.58
C LEU A 117 -11.41 -4.04 10.75
N GLU A 118 -12.00 -3.86 11.93
CA GLU A 118 -11.33 -3.23 13.08
C GLU A 118 -10.13 -4.05 13.58
N SER A 119 -10.05 -5.34 13.26
CA SER A 119 -8.88 -6.16 13.53
C SER A 119 -7.61 -5.64 12.83
N THR A 120 -7.76 -4.96 11.69
CA THR A 120 -6.63 -4.42 10.93
C THR A 120 -6.00 -3.20 11.64
N THR A 121 -6.81 -2.40 12.34
CA THR A 121 -6.41 -1.17 13.03
C THR A 121 -6.03 -1.36 14.50
N ARG A 122 -6.59 -2.36 15.19
CA ARG A 122 -6.29 -2.65 16.60
C ARG A 122 -4.84 -3.10 16.82
N SER A 123 -4.30 -2.78 17.99
CA SER A 123 -2.99 -3.28 18.43
C SER A 123 -2.97 -4.81 18.45
N ARG A 124 -1.80 -5.42 18.18
CA ARG A 124 -1.65 -6.88 18.21
C ARG A 124 -1.74 -7.38 19.65
N GLY A 125 -2.40 -8.53 19.82
CA GLY A 125 -2.47 -9.25 21.09
C GLY A 125 -3.87 -9.23 21.72
N ARG A 126 -4.00 -9.93 22.85
CA ARG A 126 -5.24 -9.95 23.64
C ARG A 126 -5.57 -8.53 24.10
N PRO A 127 -6.81 -8.05 23.91
CA PRO A 127 -7.23 -6.77 24.48
C PRO A 127 -6.91 -6.71 25.98
N ARG A 128 -6.29 -5.63 26.44
CA ARG A 128 -6.00 -5.45 27.86
C ARG A 128 -7.31 -5.50 28.65
N LYS A 129 -7.35 -6.29 29.73
CA LYS A 129 -8.49 -6.34 30.64
C LYS A 129 -8.68 -4.93 31.21
N LYS A 130 -9.88 -4.36 31.08
CA LYS A 130 -10.21 -3.12 31.80
C LYS A 130 -10.11 -3.44 33.29
N VAL A 131 -9.26 -2.72 34.02
CA VAL A 131 -9.22 -2.81 35.49
C VAL A 131 -10.55 -2.23 35.98
N ALA A 132 -11.35 -3.04 36.69
CA ALA A 132 -12.55 -2.52 37.33
C ALA A 132 -12.12 -1.51 38.39
N CYS A 133 -12.72 -0.31 38.41
CA CYS A 133 -12.53 0.63 39.50
C CYS A 133 -12.89 -0.08 40.82
N PRO A 134 -12.08 0.04 41.89
CA PRO A 134 -12.51 -0.40 43.19
C PRO A 134 -13.73 0.45 43.59
N PHE A 135 -14.88 -0.19 43.75
CA PHE A 135 -15.99 0.38 44.50
C PHE A 135 -15.50 0.58 45.94
N TYR A 136 -15.14 1.80 46.30
CA TYR A 136 -15.08 2.19 47.71
C TYR A 136 -16.50 2.56 48.11
N GLY A 137 -17.23 1.58 48.63
CA GLY A 137 -18.50 1.79 49.33
C GLY A 137 -18.29 1.52 50.82
N THR A 138 -18.42 2.57 51.63
CA THR A 138 -19.24 2.65 52.86
C THR A 138 -19.45 4.11 53.17
#